data_AF-A0AAD3TRP2-F1
#
_entry.id   AF-A0AAD3TRP2-F1
#
_cell.length_a   1.000
_cell.length_b   1.000
_cell.length_c   1.000
_cell.angle_alpha   90.00
_cell.angle_beta   90.00
_cell.angle_gamma   90.00
#
_symmetry.space_group_name_H-M   'P 1'
#
loop_
_entity.id
_entity.type
_entity.pdbx_description
1 polymer ?
#
loop_
_entity_poly.entity_id
_entity_poly.type
_entity_poly.pdbx_seq_one_letter_code
_entity_poly.pdbx_strand_id
1 'polypeptide(L)'
;MQKSLSTFAAEMATSAMILRMASSRSLVLVDELGRGTSPIEGIGLSQAIAEKLIDTECFTFFATHFHELSLTLCTTPGVRNLYLQVQRNSHMAETNEFATTFHYKVQNGKCRDERYGLELAKLAALPADVLETAWEVSTKLMDMQDTNRNETLARAMANRRKAILELRPELVNVLETARSDDPLTIEYLRQKQKSLLNTLQKALRIEQETSASDSEEETITAANS
;
A
#
# COMPACT_ATOMS: atom_id res chain seq x y z
N MET A 1 24.06 15.48 -22.95
CA MET A 1 23.39 16.52 -22.15
C MET A 1 22.94 15.94 -20.80
N GLN A 2 23.88 15.46 -19.97
CA GLN A 2 23.59 14.87 -18.66
C GLN A 2 24.53 15.48 -17.62
N LYS A 3 24.39 16.78 -17.35
CA LYS A 3 25.23 17.46 -16.36
C LYS A 3 24.53 18.68 -15.76
N SER A 4 23.35 18.47 -15.15
CA SER A 4 22.66 19.43 -14.25
C SER A 4 21.22 19.02 -13.84
N LEU A 5 20.93 17.73 -13.65
CA LEU A 5 19.61 17.30 -13.13
C LEU A 5 19.80 16.66 -11.75
N SER A 6 18.84 16.86 -10.85
CA SER A 6 18.81 16.11 -9.59
C SER A 6 18.74 14.61 -9.88
N THR A 7 19.28 13.79 -8.97
CA THR A 7 19.28 12.32 -9.12
C THR A 7 17.89 11.79 -9.42
N PHE A 8 16.87 12.32 -8.72
CA PHE A 8 15.48 11.98 -8.95
C PHE A 8 14.96 12.42 -10.33
N ALA A 9 15.29 13.64 -10.79
CA ALA A 9 14.87 14.08 -12.11
C ALA A 9 15.50 13.25 -13.24
N ALA A 10 16.74 12.79 -13.06
CA ALA A 10 17.39 11.87 -14.00
C ALA A 10 16.73 10.47 -14.00
N GLU A 11 16.31 9.99 -12.83
CA GLU A 11 15.55 8.74 -12.67
C GLU A 11 14.19 8.82 -13.38
N MET A 12 13.46 9.93 -13.21
CA MET A 12 12.18 10.16 -13.89
C MET A 12 12.34 10.30 -15.40
N ALA A 13 13.39 10.97 -15.88
CA ALA A 13 13.67 11.07 -17.30
C ALA A 13 13.99 9.69 -17.93
N THR A 14 14.75 8.85 -17.22
CA THR A 14 15.06 7.47 -17.65
C THR A 14 13.78 6.63 -17.68
N SER A 15 12.95 6.71 -16.64
CA SER A 15 11.67 5.99 -16.57
C SER A 15 10.74 6.39 -17.71
N ALA A 16 10.63 7.69 -17.98
CA ALA A 16 9.85 8.20 -19.11
C ALA A 16 10.38 7.70 -20.46
N MET A 17 11.71 7.51 -20.60
CA MET A 17 12.30 6.92 -21.80
C MET A 17 11.96 5.44 -21.94
N ILE A 18 12.08 4.67 -20.87
CA ILE A 18 11.71 3.24 -20.84
C ILE A 18 10.24 3.10 -21.26
N LEU A 19 9.32 3.85 -20.64
CA LEU A 19 7.90 3.77 -20.95
C LEU A 19 7.55 4.11 -22.41
N ARG A 20 8.29 5.03 -23.04
CA ARG A 20 8.08 5.37 -24.47
C ARG A 20 8.60 4.30 -25.43
N MET A 21 9.61 3.53 -25.02
CA MET A 21 10.31 2.58 -25.89
C MET A 21 9.91 1.13 -25.63
N ALA A 22 9.36 0.84 -24.45
CA ALA A 22 8.95 -0.50 -24.05
C ALA A 22 7.88 -1.05 -25.01
N SER A 23 8.03 -2.33 -25.32
CA SER A 23 7.09 -3.11 -26.13
C SER A 23 6.96 -4.49 -25.51
N SER A 24 6.00 -5.30 -25.97
CA SER A 24 5.82 -6.68 -25.51
C SER A 24 7.03 -7.60 -25.74
N ARG A 25 8.02 -7.17 -26.52
CA ARG A 25 9.30 -7.90 -26.75
C ARG A 25 10.46 -7.41 -25.89
N SER A 26 10.21 -6.43 -25.02
CA SER A 26 11.23 -5.82 -24.16
C SER A 26 11.38 -6.59 -22.85
N LEU A 27 12.61 -6.63 -22.33
CA LEU A 27 12.93 -6.98 -20.94
C LEU A 27 13.20 -5.67 -20.19
N VAL A 28 12.42 -5.41 -19.14
CA VAL A 28 12.58 -4.20 -18.31
C VAL A 28 13.01 -4.63 -16.90
N LEU A 29 14.07 -4.00 -16.40
CA LEU A 29 14.57 -4.18 -15.04
C LEU A 29 14.47 -2.85 -14.30
N VAL A 30 13.70 -2.82 -13.22
CA VAL A 30 13.52 -1.65 -12.37
C VAL A 30 14.05 -2.00 -10.99
N ASP A 31 14.86 -1.12 -10.42
CA ASP A 31 15.51 -1.32 -9.12
C ASP A 31 15.35 -0.08 -8.23
N GLU A 32 14.58 -0.23 -7.16
CA GLU A 32 14.31 0.79 -6.13
C GLU A 32 13.91 2.16 -6.71
N LEU A 33 12.97 2.14 -7.66
CA LEU A 33 12.36 3.34 -8.22
C LEU A 33 11.61 4.12 -7.13
N GLY A 34 11.70 5.45 -7.15
CA GLY A 34 10.96 6.33 -6.25
C GLY A 34 11.61 6.56 -4.89
N ARG A 35 12.82 6.03 -4.63
CA ARG A 35 13.53 6.24 -3.35
C ARG A 35 14.01 7.68 -3.11
N GLY A 36 14.12 8.48 -4.18
CA GLY A 36 14.64 9.85 -4.15
C GLY A 36 13.62 10.93 -3.80
N THR A 37 12.39 10.56 -3.42
CA THR A 37 11.29 11.48 -3.09
C THR A 37 10.57 11.07 -1.81
N SER A 38 9.49 11.77 -1.44
CA SER A 38 8.68 11.38 -0.28
C SER A 38 8.13 9.96 -0.45
N PRO A 39 8.06 9.13 0.61
CA PRO A 39 7.63 7.72 0.48
C PRO A 39 6.26 7.57 -0.19
N ILE A 40 5.30 8.43 0.16
CA ILE A 40 3.93 8.39 -0.39
C ILE A 40 3.94 8.70 -1.90
N GLU A 41 4.67 9.72 -2.33
CA GLU A 41 4.79 10.03 -3.76
C GLU A 41 5.60 8.95 -4.50
N GLY A 42 6.63 8.39 -3.87
CA GLY A 42 7.47 7.33 -4.40
C GLY A 42 6.67 6.06 -4.68
N ILE A 43 5.81 5.65 -3.74
CA ILE A 43 4.85 4.55 -3.90
C ILE A 43 3.90 4.85 -5.07
N GLY A 44 3.26 6.03 -5.07
CA GLY A 44 2.29 6.39 -6.10
C GLY A 44 2.88 6.41 -7.53
N LEU A 45 4.07 7.00 -7.69
CA LEU A 45 4.77 7.02 -8.97
C LEU A 45 5.20 5.61 -9.40
N SER A 46 5.77 4.84 -8.48
CA SER A 46 6.24 3.49 -8.78
C SER A 46 5.10 2.57 -9.20
N GLN A 47 3.95 2.66 -8.51
CA GLN A 47 2.76 1.92 -8.88
C GLN A 47 2.24 2.33 -10.26
N ALA A 48 2.08 3.62 -10.54
CA ALA A 48 1.60 4.08 -11.84
C ALA A 48 2.53 3.65 -13.00
N ILE A 49 3.84 3.65 -12.76
CA ILE A 49 4.84 3.21 -13.74
C ILE A 49 4.76 1.68 -13.93
N ALA A 50 4.62 0.91 -12.85
CA ALA A 50 4.47 -0.54 -12.91
C ALA A 50 3.19 -0.94 -13.67
N GLU A 51 2.05 -0.33 -13.36
CA GLU A 51 0.78 -0.51 -14.08
C GLU A 51 0.97 -0.23 -15.58
N LYS A 52 1.69 0.85 -15.93
CA LYS A 52 1.94 1.16 -17.33
C LYS A 52 2.82 0.13 -18.03
N LEU A 53 3.81 -0.45 -17.35
CA LEU A 53 4.64 -1.52 -17.90
C LEU A 53 3.82 -2.80 -18.09
N ILE A 54 2.92 -3.11 -17.16
CA ILE A 54 1.99 -4.24 -17.27
C ILE A 54 1.11 -4.09 -18.52
N ASP A 55 0.54 -2.91 -18.77
CA ASP A 55 -0.27 -2.62 -19.97
C ASP A 55 0.48 -2.87 -21.29
N THR A 56 1.81 -2.66 -21.30
CA THR A 56 2.65 -2.92 -22.48
C THR A 56 2.95 -4.40 -22.71
N GLU A 57 2.56 -5.27 -21.77
CA GLU A 57 2.82 -6.71 -21.75
C GLU A 57 4.32 -7.05 -21.87
N CYS A 58 5.20 -6.14 -21.43
CA CYS A 58 6.64 -6.37 -21.45
C CYS A 58 7.08 -7.22 -20.25
N PHE A 59 8.10 -8.05 -20.45
CA PHE A 59 8.60 -8.88 -19.36
C PHE A 59 9.40 -8.02 -18.39
N THR A 60 8.92 -7.88 -17.15
CA THR A 60 9.43 -6.90 -16.19
C THR A 60 9.83 -7.55 -14.87
N PHE A 61 11.04 -7.23 -14.39
CA PHE A 61 11.40 -7.39 -12.98
C PHE A 61 11.39 -6.03 -12.30
N PHE A 62 10.63 -5.93 -11.21
CA PHE A 62 10.50 -4.71 -10.42
C PHE A 62 10.96 -4.99 -8.99
N ALA A 63 12.22 -4.69 -8.69
CA ALA A 63 12.76 -4.76 -7.34
C ALA A 63 12.39 -3.48 -6.58
N THR A 64 11.78 -3.62 -5.41
CA THR A 64 11.30 -2.49 -4.61
C THR A 64 11.38 -2.81 -3.12
N HIS A 65 11.54 -1.75 -2.31
CA HIS A 65 11.40 -1.79 -0.86
C HIS A 65 9.99 -1.40 -0.40
N PHE A 66 9.14 -0.93 -1.31
CA PHE A 66 7.75 -0.59 -1.00
C PHE A 66 6.90 -1.86 -0.89
N HIS A 67 6.50 -2.19 0.33
CA HIS A 67 5.64 -3.35 0.57
C HIS A 67 4.24 -3.16 -0.03
N GLU A 68 3.76 -1.92 -0.01
CA GLU A 68 2.45 -1.51 -0.50
C GLU A 68 2.25 -1.88 -1.98
N LEU A 69 3.29 -1.77 -2.80
CA LEU A 69 3.24 -2.19 -4.21
C LEU A 69 2.96 -3.67 -4.36
N SER A 70 3.52 -4.50 -3.47
CA SER A 70 3.28 -5.94 -3.49
C SER A 70 1.82 -6.25 -3.15
N LEU A 71 1.19 -5.46 -2.28
CA LEU A 71 -0.22 -5.64 -1.90
C LEU A 71 -1.16 -5.17 -3.00
N THR A 72 -0.91 -4.02 -3.61
CA THR A 72 -1.81 -3.46 -4.62
C THR A 72 -1.74 -4.22 -5.94
N LEU A 73 -0.53 -4.55 -6.41
CA LEU A 73 -0.34 -5.19 -7.72
C LEU A 73 -0.57 -6.71 -7.71
N CYS A 74 -0.66 -7.36 -6.54
CA CYS A 74 -0.90 -8.82 -6.49
C CYS A 74 -2.25 -9.25 -7.09
N THR A 75 -3.21 -8.34 -7.14
CA THR A 75 -4.54 -8.58 -7.72
C THR A 75 -4.55 -8.45 -9.25
N THR A 76 -3.49 -7.90 -9.83
CA THR A 76 -3.38 -7.66 -11.27
C THR A 76 -3.02 -8.95 -12.01
N PRO A 77 -3.78 -9.36 -13.04
CA PRO A 77 -3.46 -10.53 -13.84
C PRO A 77 -2.06 -10.42 -14.47
N GLY A 78 -1.28 -11.51 -14.40
CA GLY A 78 0.08 -11.55 -14.95
C GLY A 78 1.17 -11.03 -14.01
N VAL A 79 0.81 -10.45 -12.86
CA VAL A 79 1.78 -10.07 -11.82
C VAL A 79 2.01 -11.22 -10.85
N ARG A 80 3.26 -11.42 -10.46
CA ARG A 80 3.64 -12.39 -9.41
C ARG A 80 4.59 -11.74 -8.43
N ASN A 81 4.21 -11.78 -7.15
CA ASN A 81 5.10 -11.35 -6.07
C ASN A 81 6.16 -12.42 -5.81
N LEU A 82 7.40 -11.96 -5.75
CA LEU A 82 8.57 -12.76 -5.42
C LEU A 82 9.34 -12.03 -4.32
N TYR A 83 9.97 -12.80 -3.43
CA TYR A 83 10.84 -12.24 -2.40
C TYR A 83 12.10 -13.10 -2.23
N LEU A 84 13.15 -12.51 -1.67
CA LEU A 84 14.37 -13.23 -1.33
C LEU A 84 14.24 -13.84 0.08
N GLN A 85 14.39 -15.16 0.17
CA GLN A 85 14.25 -15.90 1.41
C GLN A 85 15.45 -15.66 2.34
N VAL A 86 15.11 -15.31 3.59
CA VAL A 86 16.04 -15.17 4.71
C VAL A 86 15.65 -16.21 5.76
N GLN A 87 16.62 -16.95 6.31
CA GLN A 87 16.36 -17.88 7.42
C GLN A 87 16.95 -17.32 8.70
N ARG A 88 16.10 -17.17 9.72
CA ARG A 88 16.53 -16.89 11.09
C ARG A 88 16.94 -18.21 11.76
N ASN A 89 18.14 -18.26 12.31
CA ASN A 89 18.63 -19.36 13.13
C ASN A 89 18.36 -19.03 14.61
N SER A 90 17.23 -19.51 15.13
CA SER A 90 16.80 -19.29 16.52
C SER A 90 17.74 -19.90 17.57
N HIS A 91 18.55 -20.90 17.21
CA HIS A 91 19.49 -21.56 18.14
C HIS A 91 20.76 -20.76 18.48
N MET A 92 21.02 -19.63 17.81
CA MET A 92 22.18 -18.77 18.07
C MET A 92 21.83 -17.53 18.93
N ALA A 93 20.57 -17.43 19.38
CA ALA A 93 20.11 -16.31 20.20
C ALA A 93 20.72 -16.29 21.62
N GLU A 94 21.24 -17.42 22.12
CA GLU A 94 21.83 -17.53 23.45
C GLU A 94 23.32 -17.10 23.51
N THR A 95 24.02 -17.02 22.37
CA THR A 95 25.47 -16.76 22.32
C THR A 95 25.87 -15.36 21.88
N ASN A 96 24.92 -14.41 21.75
CA ASN A 96 25.19 -13.06 21.24
C ASN A 96 25.85 -13.04 19.83
N GLU A 97 25.82 -14.16 19.10
CA GLU A 97 26.38 -14.30 17.77
C GLU A 97 25.31 -14.66 16.72
N PHE A 98 25.51 -14.11 15.52
CA PHE A 98 24.88 -14.37 14.21
C PHE A 98 23.67 -15.33 14.16
N ALA A 99 22.45 -14.77 14.13
CA ALA A 99 21.19 -15.52 14.03
C ALA A 99 20.50 -15.43 12.64
N THR A 100 21.15 -14.99 11.57
CA THR A 100 20.50 -14.83 10.25
C THR A 100 21.39 -15.33 9.11
N THR A 101 20.88 -16.28 8.31
CA THR A 101 21.56 -16.80 7.11
C THR A 101 20.81 -16.39 5.86
N PHE A 102 21.52 -15.79 4.90
CA PHE A 102 20.98 -15.42 3.59
C PHE A 102 21.12 -16.59 2.63
N HIS A 103 20.00 -17.15 2.17
CA HIS A 103 20.01 -18.27 1.23
C HIS A 103 20.07 -17.83 -0.23
N TYR A 104 19.87 -16.54 -0.51
CA TYR A 104 19.78 -15.97 -1.87
C TYR A 104 18.80 -16.71 -2.78
N LYS A 105 17.77 -17.34 -2.20
CA LYS A 105 16.73 -18.08 -2.91
C LYS A 105 15.52 -17.18 -3.12
N VAL A 106 15.05 -17.09 -4.35
CA VAL A 106 13.79 -16.42 -4.69
C VAL A 106 12.63 -17.37 -4.37
N GLN A 107 11.66 -16.90 -3.61
CA GLN A 107 10.43 -17.61 -3.24
C GLN A 107 9.21 -16.86 -3.74
N ASN A 108 8.12 -17.60 -3.97
CA ASN A 108 6.84 -17.00 -4.35
C ASN A 108 6.14 -16.39 -3.13
N GLY A 109 5.48 -15.26 -3.34
CA GLY A 109 4.72 -14.55 -2.33
C GLY A 109 5.35 -13.20 -1.96
N LYS A 110 4.74 -12.54 -0.98
CA LYS A 110 5.26 -11.31 -0.39
C LYS A 110 6.25 -11.61 0.73
N CYS A 111 7.21 -10.70 0.95
CA CYS A 111 8.08 -10.79 2.12
C CYS A 111 7.22 -10.75 3.39
N ARG A 112 7.48 -11.66 4.33
CA ARG A 112 6.77 -11.75 5.62
C ARG A 112 7.46 -10.97 6.74
N ASP A 113 8.65 -10.43 6.46
CA ASP A 113 9.50 -9.81 7.47
C ASP A 113 9.45 -8.28 7.35
N GLU A 114 8.69 -7.65 8.24
CA GLU A 114 8.50 -6.19 8.25
C GLU A 114 9.68 -5.42 8.85
N ARG A 115 10.57 -6.08 9.60
CA ARG A 115 11.66 -5.43 10.37
C ARG A 115 13.07 -5.84 9.93
N TYR A 116 13.22 -6.17 8.65
CA TYR A 116 14.49 -6.61 8.06
C TYR A 116 15.65 -5.62 8.25
N GLY A 117 15.37 -4.31 8.17
CA GLY A 117 16.41 -3.26 8.29
C GLY A 117 17.06 -3.19 9.68
N LEU A 118 16.26 -3.28 10.76
CA LEU A 118 16.78 -3.26 12.12
C LEU A 118 17.52 -4.56 12.47
N GLU A 119 17.09 -5.69 11.91
CA GLU A 119 17.81 -6.95 12.05
C GLU A 119 19.17 -6.91 11.34
N LEU A 120 19.24 -6.32 10.15
CA LEU A 120 20.50 -6.12 9.45
C LEU A 120 21.43 -5.16 10.21
N ALA A 121 20.89 -4.12 10.84
CA ALA A 121 21.66 -3.22 11.69
C ALA A 121 22.26 -3.96 12.91
N LYS A 122 21.53 -4.91 13.49
CA LYS A 122 22.07 -5.80 14.53
C LYS A 122 23.22 -6.66 14.00
N LEU A 123 23.11 -7.19 12.77
CA LEU A 123 24.19 -7.94 12.11
C LEU A 123 25.42 -7.07 11.82
N ALA A 124 25.21 -5.78 11.55
CA ALA A 124 26.29 -4.80 11.35
C ALA A 124 26.94 -4.34 12.67
N ALA A 125 26.58 -4.95 13.80
CA ALA A 125 27.08 -4.63 15.14
C ALA A 125 26.86 -3.16 15.53
N LEU A 126 25.71 -2.58 15.16
CA LEU A 126 25.32 -1.28 15.70
C LEU A 126 25.20 -1.36 17.23
N PRO A 127 25.56 -0.28 17.96
CA PRO A 127 25.42 -0.22 19.40
C PRO A 127 24.01 -0.54 19.87
N ALA A 128 23.89 -1.31 20.96
CA ALA A 128 22.61 -1.80 21.46
C ALA A 128 21.64 -0.67 21.87
N ASP A 129 22.18 0.42 22.42
CA ASP A 129 21.44 1.63 22.78
C ASP A 129 20.83 2.34 21.55
N VAL A 130 21.57 2.38 20.44
CA VAL A 130 21.07 2.91 19.15
C VAL A 130 19.97 2.01 18.59
N LEU A 131 20.16 0.70 18.63
CA LEU A 131 19.17 -0.26 18.17
C LEU A 131 17.89 -0.16 19.01
N GLU A 132 17.98 -0.14 20.33
CA GLU A 132 16.84 0.00 21.24
C GLU A 132 16.04 1.26 20.94
N THR A 133 16.72 2.41 20.81
CA THR A 133 16.08 3.67 20.42
C THR A 133 15.38 3.57 19.06
N ALA A 134 16.03 2.95 18.07
CA ALA A 134 15.44 2.77 16.75
C ALA A 134 14.21 1.85 16.77
N TRP A 135 14.22 0.80 17.60
CA TRP A 135 13.08 -0.08 17.82
C TRP A 135 11.89 0.66 18.47
N GLU A 136 12.15 1.45 19.50
CA GLU A 136 11.12 2.25 20.17
C GLU A 136 10.48 3.26 19.21
N VAL A 137 11.31 4.02 18.47
CA VAL A 137 10.81 5.01 17.52
C VAL A 137 10.02 4.35 16.39
N SER A 138 10.53 3.25 15.81
CA SER A 138 9.83 2.51 14.75
C SER A 138 8.47 2.00 15.22
N THR A 139 8.42 1.41 16.42
CA THR A 139 7.17 0.87 16.99
C THR A 139 6.17 2.00 17.23
N LYS A 140 6.61 3.11 17.83
CA LYS A 140 5.76 4.27 18.08
C LYS A 140 5.19 4.88 16.78
N LEU A 141 5.98 4.92 15.71
CA LEU A 141 5.51 5.42 14.42
C LEU A 141 4.47 4.49 13.79
N MET A 142 4.64 3.17 13.91
CA MET A 142 3.65 2.18 13.47
C MET A 142 2.34 2.35 14.25
N ASP A 143 2.39 2.39 15.59
CA ASP A 143 1.21 2.58 16.43
C ASP A 143 0.46 3.88 16.09
N MET A 144 1.20 4.96 15.81
CA MET A 144 0.61 6.23 15.36
C MET A 144 -0.07 6.12 13.99
N GLN A 145 0.46 5.30 13.08
CA GLN A 145 -0.18 5.06 11.78
C GLN A 145 -1.45 4.24 11.94
N ASP A 146 -1.43 3.18 12.75
CA ASP A 146 -2.58 2.30 12.98
C ASP A 146 -3.72 3.00 13.72
N THR A 147 -3.40 3.81 14.72
CA THR A 147 -4.41 4.64 15.41
C THR A 147 -5.09 5.61 14.46
N ASN A 148 -4.33 6.32 13.62
CA ASN A 148 -4.89 7.21 12.61
C ASN A 148 -5.74 6.47 11.57
N ARG A 149 -5.32 5.27 11.17
CA ARG A 149 -6.06 4.41 10.25
C ARG A 149 -7.39 3.95 10.85
N ASN A 150 -7.36 3.48 12.10
CA ASN A 150 -8.53 3.02 12.83
C ASN A 150 -9.53 4.15 13.09
N GLU A 151 -9.04 5.36 13.41
CA GLU A 151 -9.90 6.54 13.48
C GLU A 151 -10.56 6.86 12.14
N THR A 152 -9.81 6.75 11.04
CA THR A 152 -10.33 7.02 9.69
C THR A 152 -11.43 6.03 9.30
N LEU A 153 -11.24 4.74 9.60
CA LEU A 153 -12.26 3.70 9.43
C LEU A 153 -13.50 3.97 10.27
N ALA A 154 -13.32 4.25 11.56
CA ALA A 154 -14.43 4.52 12.46
C ALA A 154 -15.25 5.72 11.98
N ARG A 155 -14.59 6.79 11.52
CA ARG A 155 -15.25 7.95 10.91
C ARG A 155 -15.98 7.59 9.61
N ALA A 156 -15.37 6.79 8.73
CA ALA A 156 -16.00 6.33 7.49
C ALA A 156 -17.26 5.48 7.76
N MET A 157 -17.18 4.56 8.72
CA MET A 157 -18.31 3.72 9.14
C MET A 157 -19.43 4.54 9.80
N ALA A 158 -19.08 5.51 10.65
CA ALA A 158 -20.05 6.42 11.26
C ALA A 158 -20.78 7.25 10.19
N ASN A 159 -20.06 7.79 9.21
CA ASN A 159 -20.65 8.53 8.09
C ASN A 159 -21.55 7.63 7.23
N ARG A 160 -21.15 6.38 6.97
CA ARG A 160 -21.98 5.39 6.26
C ARG A 160 -23.30 5.15 7.01
N ARG A 161 -23.24 4.90 8.32
CA ARG A 161 -24.42 4.67 9.16
C ARG A 161 -25.33 5.89 9.18
N LYS A 162 -24.76 7.09 9.36
CA LYS A 162 -25.51 8.36 9.35
C LYS A 162 -26.25 8.56 8.03
N ALA A 163 -25.58 8.39 6.89
CA ALA A 163 -26.19 8.56 5.57
C ALA A 163 -27.36 7.59 5.33
N ILE A 164 -27.27 6.36 5.83
CA ILE A 164 -28.37 5.38 5.73
C ILE A 164 -29.54 5.75 6.65
N LEU A 165 -29.26 6.21 7.87
CA LEU A 165 -30.30 6.59 8.84
C LEU A 165 -31.07 7.85 8.41
N GLU A 166 -30.39 8.82 7.80
CA GLU A 166 -31.00 10.06 7.30
C GLU A 166 -31.85 9.83 6.03
N LEU A 167 -31.59 8.76 5.28
CA LEU A 167 -32.27 8.49 4.01
C LEU A 167 -33.78 8.34 4.16
N ARG A 168 -34.23 7.54 5.14
CA ARG A 168 -35.66 7.27 5.34
C ARG A 168 -36.46 8.53 5.67
N PRO A 169 -36.14 9.32 6.71
CA PRO A 169 -36.91 10.52 7.03
C PRO A 169 -36.85 11.56 5.91
N GLU A 170 -35.72 11.70 5.20
CA GLU A 170 -35.63 12.59 4.04
C GLU A 170 -36.57 12.17 2.90
N LEU A 171 -36.60 10.87 2.54
CA LEU A 171 -37.50 10.37 1.50
C LEU A 171 -38.97 10.49 1.88
N VAL A 172 -39.32 10.26 3.15
CA VAL A 172 -40.68 10.46 3.67
C VAL A 172 -41.08 11.93 3.58
N ASN A 173 -40.20 12.85 3.99
CA ASN A 173 -40.46 14.29 3.88
C ASN A 173 -40.66 14.73 2.42
N VAL A 174 -39.86 14.20 1.49
CA VAL A 174 -40.04 14.47 0.05
C VAL A 174 -41.37 13.90 -0.43
N LEU A 175 -41.76 12.70 -0.03
CA LEU A 175 -43.07 12.11 -0.38
C LEU A 175 -44.24 12.95 0.14
N GLU A 176 -44.12 13.54 1.33
CA GLU A 176 -45.18 14.37 1.95
C GLU A 176 -45.28 15.77 1.32
N THR A 177 -44.17 16.33 0.83
CA THR A 177 -44.12 17.71 0.31
C THR A 177 -44.17 17.80 -1.22
N ALA A 178 -43.82 16.72 -1.93
CA ALA A 178 -43.81 16.70 -3.38
C ALA A 178 -45.22 16.79 -3.97
N ARG A 179 -45.43 17.75 -4.86
CA ARG A 179 -46.56 17.74 -5.79
C ARG A 179 -46.14 16.93 -7.03
N SER A 180 -47.01 16.05 -7.52
CA SER A 180 -46.71 15.15 -8.65
C SER A 180 -46.00 15.87 -9.79
N ASP A 181 -44.83 15.36 -10.16
CA ASP A 181 -43.99 15.76 -11.28
C ASP A 181 -43.30 17.14 -11.25
N ASP A 182 -42.94 17.64 -10.06
CA ASP A 182 -42.05 18.81 -9.94
C ASP A 182 -40.60 18.48 -10.38
N PRO A 183 -40.07 19.14 -11.43
CA PRO A 183 -38.70 18.92 -11.91
C PRO A 183 -37.62 19.19 -10.85
N LEU A 184 -37.86 20.12 -9.92
CA LEU A 184 -36.90 20.46 -8.86
C LEU A 184 -36.76 19.30 -7.85
N THR A 185 -37.87 18.65 -7.53
CA THR A 185 -37.90 17.46 -6.66
C THR A 185 -37.11 16.29 -7.27
N ILE A 186 -37.24 16.07 -8.59
CA ILE A 186 -36.49 15.03 -9.31
C ILE A 186 -34.99 15.32 -9.28
N GLU A 187 -34.58 16.57 -9.53
CA GLU A 187 -33.17 16.94 -9.52
C GLU A 187 -32.56 16.82 -8.12
N TYR A 188 -33.29 17.23 -7.08
CA TYR A 188 -32.88 17.04 -5.68
C TYR A 188 -32.64 15.56 -5.36
N LEU A 189 -33.58 14.68 -5.72
CA LEU A 189 -33.47 13.23 -5.48
C LEU A 189 -32.25 12.63 -6.21
N ARG A 190 -31.98 13.04 -7.45
CA ARG A 190 -30.78 12.61 -8.19
C ARG A 190 -29.50 13.06 -7.52
N GLN A 191 -29.42 14.32 -7.11
CA GLN A 191 -28.25 14.86 -6.42
C GLN A 191 -28.00 14.11 -5.10
N LYS A 192 -29.07 13.82 -4.36
CA LYS A 192 -29.02 13.05 -3.11
C LYS A 192 -28.59 11.60 -3.34
N GLN A 193 -29.16 10.91 -4.33
CA GLN A 193 -28.75 9.56 -4.72
C GLN A 193 -27.25 9.52 -5.04
N LYS A 194 -26.75 10.48 -5.82
CA LYS A 194 -25.33 10.57 -6.17
C LYS A 194 -24.45 10.79 -4.93
N SER A 195 -24.85 11.69 -4.04
CA SER A 195 -24.14 11.95 -2.79
C SER A 195 -24.07 10.72 -1.87
N LEU A 196 -25.20 10.01 -1.73
CA LEU A 196 -25.28 8.77 -0.96
C LEU A 196 -24.37 7.70 -1.54
N LEU A 197 -24.47 7.44 -2.85
CA LEU A 197 -23.63 6.44 -3.52
C LEU A 197 -22.15 6.75 -3.35
N ASN A 198 -21.74 8.01 -3.51
CA ASN A 198 -20.35 8.43 -3.28
C ASN A 198 -19.91 8.15 -1.83
N THR A 199 -20.77 8.45 -0.85
CA THR A 199 -20.46 8.23 0.58
C THR A 199 -20.31 6.74 0.90
N LEU A 200 -21.21 5.91 0.38
CA LEU A 200 -21.17 4.46 0.55
C LEU A 200 -19.95 3.84 -0.13
N GLN A 201 -19.66 4.23 -1.38
CA GLN A 201 -18.49 3.76 -2.12
C GLN A 201 -17.18 4.15 -1.43
N LYS A 202 -17.09 5.39 -0.92
CA LYS A 202 -15.91 5.84 -0.18
C LYS A 202 -15.69 5.02 1.09
N ALA A 203 -16.74 4.76 1.85
CA ALA A 203 -16.65 3.94 3.05
C ALA A 203 -16.25 2.49 2.73
N LEU A 204 -16.79 1.91 1.65
CA LEU A 204 -16.44 0.55 1.21
C LEU A 204 -14.97 0.44 0.80
N ARG A 205 -14.43 1.44 0.08
CA ARG A 205 -13.01 1.45 -0.30
C ARG A 205 -12.10 1.48 0.92
N ILE A 206 -12.39 2.35 1.88
CA ILE A 206 -11.62 2.46 3.13
C ILE A 206 -11.67 1.12 3.91
N GLU A 207 -12.83 0.46 3.94
CA GLU A 207 -13.01 -0.85 4.58
C GLU A 207 -12.22 -1.97 3.87
N GLN A 208 -12.18 -1.97 2.53
CA GLN A 208 -11.38 -2.91 1.74
C GLN A 208 -9.87 -2.67 1.91
N GLU A 209 -9.45 -1.41 1.93
CA GLU A 209 -8.05 -1.03 2.14
C GLU A 209 -7.55 -1.49 3.51
N THR A 210 -8.36 -1.44 4.58
CA THR A 210 -7.96 -1.94 5.91
C THR A 210 -8.15 -3.43 6.12
N SER A 211 -9.20 -4.05 5.60
CA SER A 211 -9.33 -5.51 5.72
C SER A 211 -8.22 -6.28 4.99
N ALA A 212 -7.66 -5.70 3.91
CA ALA A 212 -6.50 -6.25 3.22
C ALA A 212 -5.21 -6.20 4.06
N SER A 213 -5.09 -5.31 5.06
CA SER A 213 -3.96 -5.33 5.99
C SER A 213 -4.19 -6.25 7.19
N ASP A 214 -5.40 -6.27 7.75
CA ASP A 214 -5.67 -6.97 9.02
C ASP A 214 -5.73 -8.50 8.85
N SER A 215 -6.26 -8.97 7.72
CA SER A 215 -6.26 -10.40 7.37
C SER A 215 -4.85 -10.98 7.20
N GLU A 216 -3.86 -10.11 7.01
CA GLU A 216 -2.46 -10.49 6.86
C GLU A 216 -1.74 -10.53 8.22
N GLU A 217 -2.10 -9.69 9.21
CA GLU A 217 -1.61 -9.78 10.61
C GLU A 217 -2.11 -11.03 11.36
N GLU A 218 -3.38 -11.42 11.17
CA GLU A 218 -3.90 -12.64 11.82
C GLU A 218 -3.22 -13.92 11.29
N THR A 219 -2.86 -13.94 10.00
CA THR A 219 -2.13 -15.07 9.41
C THR A 219 -0.67 -15.13 9.93
N ILE A 220 -0.07 -13.99 10.27
CA ILE A 220 1.26 -13.90 10.90
C ILE A 220 1.24 -14.44 12.33
N THR A 221 0.15 -14.23 13.08
CA THR A 221 0.03 -14.68 14.47
C THR A 221 -0.26 -16.19 14.55
N ALA A 222 -1.08 -16.73 13.65
CA ALA A 222 -1.43 -18.16 13.61
C ALA A 222 -0.28 -19.07 13.12
N ALA A 223 0.67 -18.55 12.34
CA ALA A 223 1.84 -19.32 11.86
C ALA A 223 2.98 -19.42 12.88
N ASN A 224 2.93 -18.62 13.97
CA ASN A 224 3.88 -18.64 15.09
C ASN A 224 3.33 -19.37 16.33
N SER A 225 2.21 -20.10 16.20
CA SER A 225 1.59 -20.93 17.23
C SER A 225 1.85 -22.41 17.02
#